data_AF-A0AA39KDJ8-F1
#
_entry.id   AF-A0AA39KDJ8-F1
#
_cell.length_a   1.000
_cell.length_b   1.000
_cell.length_c   1.000
_cell.angle_alpha   90.00
_cell.angle_beta   90.00
_cell.angle_gamma   90.00
#
_symmetry.space_group_name_H-M   'P 1'
#
loop_
_entity.id
_entity.type
_entity.pdbx_description
1 polymer ?
#
loop_
_entity_poly.entity_id
_entity_poly.type
_entity_poly.pdbx_seq_one_letter_code
_entity_poly.pdbx_strand_id
1 'polypeptide(L)'
;MDSSVLPLPLPLLLLIHLHILEYPHVNDPEYDINVFNSRTRGLRDRTRSTQDIFYFLVGKIERSKARVQKILPSYPCLKPADTTKFRNSLAKYLENLRHQATASSADAEAPTANMAWWWRDVVVRKSLLEQCEGEKFIRMVVCLSTHALFAAVSTTGPISNTASRLGSMKHAKNGWVRIATLILQRGRDLSMLRANLVKQPIAPSKYGSLSTSRLTALLDSKRRDLTHNWTDQALEFFLELSGLKMSPTLSLAALDTISTTTLRPRTSNGPPQVLPVVAAHHLSNLRKLKRPVLGTETPESTTIVKARMLTPHVSATLSDYHDAEVRMHRNLQSALTIINHGHDRCVSRTRKPRYHGAPSLNLRRPPDWRLHVDFEACILFLP
;
A
#
# COMPACT_ATOMS: atom_id res chain seq x y z
N MET A 1 -1.51 -2.49 -33.48
CA MET A 1 -0.52 -2.40 -32.37
C MET A 1 -1.26 -2.90 -31.16
N ASP A 2 -1.39 -4.21 -31.07
CA ASP A 2 -2.28 -4.88 -30.13
C ASP A 2 -1.52 -5.12 -28.85
N SER A 3 -1.49 -4.08 -28.02
CA SER A 3 -1.00 -4.14 -26.65
C SER A 3 -1.83 -5.17 -25.90
N SER A 4 -1.31 -6.39 -25.79
CA SER A 4 -1.88 -7.49 -25.02
C SER A 4 -1.75 -7.21 -23.53
N VAL A 5 -2.41 -6.14 -23.07
CA VAL A 5 -2.73 -5.97 -21.65
C VAL A 5 -3.70 -7.10 -21.34
N LEU A 6 -3.20 -8.16 -20.72
CA LEU A 6 -4.03 -9.27 -20.25
C LEU A 6 -5.21 -8.66 -19.48
N PRO A 7 -6.45 -8.82 -19.98
CA PRO A 7 -7.60 -8.19 -19.34
C PRO A 7 -7.72 -8.79 -17.95
N LEU A 8 -7.46 -7.98 -16.92
CA LEU A 8 -7.72 -8.41 -15.55
C LEU A 8 -9.20 -8.80 -15.45
N PRO A 9 -9.52 -9.91 -14.79
CA PRO A 9 -10.91 -10.27 -14.52
C PRO A 9 -11.65 -9.09 -13.88
N LEU A 10 -12.81 -8.73 -14.43
CA LEU A 10 -13.59 -7.58 -13.96
C LEU A 10 -13.85 -7.57 -12.44
N PRO A 11 -14.11 -8.71 -11.77
CA PRO A 11 -14.26 -8.73 -10.31
C PRO A 11 -12.99 -8.29 -9.57
N LEU A 12 -11.80 -8.69 -10.06
CA LEU A 12 -10.53 -8.28 -9.47
C LEU A 12 -10.29 -6.79 -9.66
N LEU A 13 -10.61 -6.28 -10.85
CA LEU A 13 -10.50 -4.86 -11.13
C LEU A 13 -11.40 -4.03 -10.19
N LEU A 14 -12.63 -4.50 -9.97
CA LEU A 14 -13.54 -3.87 -9.01
C LEU A 14 -12.97 -3.87 -7.59
N LEU A 15 -12.43 -5.00 -7.11
CA LEU A 15 -11.83 -5.09 -5.78
C LEU A 15 -10.66 -4.11 -5.62
N ILE A 16 -9.81 -3.99 -6.64
CA ILE A 16 -8.72 -3.02 -6.67
C ILE A 16 -9.28 -1.59 -6.57
N HIS A 17 -10.33 -1.25 -7.33
CA HIS A 17 -10.94 0.08 -7.27
C HIS A 17 -11.53 0.37 -5.89
N LEU A 18 -12.24 -0.59 -5.28
CA LEU A 18 -12.80 -0.45 -3.94
C LEU A 18 -11.70 -0.27 -2.88
N HIS A 19 -10.59 -0.98 -3.01
CA HIS A 19 -9.44 -0.82 -2.12
C HIS A 19 -8.82 0.58 -2.23
N ILE A 20 -8.60 1.07 -3.47
CA ILE A 20 -8.06 2.42 -3.70
C ILE A 20 -9.02 3.51 -3.18
N LEU A 21 -10.33 3.29 -3.28
CA LEU A 21 -11.34 4.21 -2.77
C LEU A 21 -11.52 4.17 -1.25
N GLU A 22 -10.78 3.29 -0.55
CA GLU A 22 -10.88 3.07 0.90
C GLU A 22 -12.30 2.65 1.32
N TYR A 23 -12.86 1.65 0.62
CA TYR A 23 -14.16 1.11 1.00
C TYR A 23 -14.05 0.41 2.38
N PRO A 24 -14.94 0.72 3.34
CA PRO A 24 -14.79 0.28 4.74
C PRO A 24 -14.79 -1.23 4.91
N HIS A 25 -15.47 -1.97 4.03
CA HIS A 25 -15.62 -3.43 4.13
C HIS A 25 -14.67 -4.21 3.21
N VAL A 26 -13.63 -3.57 2.65
CA VAL A 26 -12.72 -4.24 1.70
C VAL A 26 -11.99 -5.45 2.31
N ASN A 27 -11.74 -5.41 3.61
CA ASN A 27 -11.03 -6.48 4.30
C ASN A 27 -11.95 -7.59 4.81
N ASP A 28 -13.27 -7.41 4.71
CA ASP A 28 -14.21 -8.44 5.14
C ASP A 28 -14.16 -9.59 4.13
N PRO A 29 -14.13 -10.86 4.59
CA PRO A 29 -14.10 -12.03 3.69
C PRO A 29 -15.35 -12.08 2.79
N GLU A 30 -16.38 -11.30 3.12
CA GLU A 30 -17.56 -11.09 2.31
C GLU A 30 -17.31 -10.26 1.04
N TYR A 31 -16.15 -9.65 0.82
CA TYR A 31 -15.84 -8.92 -0.42
C TYR A 31 -14.70 -9.61 -1.17
N ASP A 32 -15.01 -10.79 -1.72
CA ASP A 32 -14.09 -11.62 -2.50
C ASP A 32 -14.39 -11.55 -4.01
N ILE A 33 -13.59 -12.29 -4.80
CA ILE A 33 -13.74 -12.38 -6.26
C ILE A 33 -15.14 -12.88 -6.65
N ASN A 34 -15.79 -13.63 -5.75
CA ASN A 34 -17.11 -14.23 -5.95
C ASN A 34 -18.26 -13.38 -5.39
N VAL A 35 -18.04 -12.10 -5.07
CA VAL A 35 -19.06 -11.21 -4.49
C VAL A 35 -20.36 -11.15 -5.31
N PHE A 36 -20.29 -11.29 -6.63
CA PHE A 36 -21.46 -11.32 -7.53
C PHE A 36 -21.69 -12.67 -8.22
N ASN A 37 -21.04 -13.74 -7.76
CA ASN A 37 -21.21 -15.07 -8.34
C ASN A 37 -22.49 -15.73 -7.82
N SER A 38 -23.39 -16.09 -8.74
CA SER A 38 -24.69 -16.70 -8.43
C SER A 38 -24.60 -18.11 -7.85
N ARG A 39 -23.49 -18.82 -8.12
CA ARG A 39 -23.29 -20.19 -7.64
C ARG A 39 -22.87 -20.24 -6.18
N THR A 40 -22.18 -19.22 -5.70
CA THR A 40 -21.61 -19.18 -4.35
C THR A 40 -22.42 -18.31 -3.39
N ARG A 41 -23.21 -17.35 -3.90
CA ARG A 41 -23.96 -16.40 -3.07
C ARG A 41 -25.42 -16.30 -3.46
N GLY A 42 -26.30 -16.23 -2.46
CA GLY A 42 -27.73 -16.02 -2.64
C GLY A 42 -28.04 -14.65 -3.26
N LEU A 43 -29.20 -14.52 -3.89
CA LEU A 43 -29.68 -13.25 -4.47
C LEU A 43 -29.78 -12.14 -3.42
N ARG A 44 -30.15 -12.49 -2.18
CA ARG A 44 -30.28 -11.54 -1.07
C ARG A 44 -28.93 -10.91 -0.72
N ASP A 45 -27.88 -11.72 -0.57
CA ASP A 45 -26.55 -11.24 -0.21
C ASP A 45 -25.94 -10.40 -1.33
N ARG A 46 -26.07 -10.87 -2.58
CA ARG A 46 -25.63 -10.11 -3.76
C ARG A 46 -26.35 -8.77 -3.87
N THR A 47 -27.65 -8.73 -3.57
CA THR A 47 -28.43 -7.48 -3.57
C THR A 47 -27.95 -6.53 -2.48
N ARG A 48 -27.63 -7.04 -1.28
CA ARG A 48 -27.09 -6.25 -0.18
C ARG A 48 -25.72 -5.66 -0.54
N SER A 49 -24.78 -6.50 -0.98
CA SER A 49 -23.45 -6.04 -1.42
C SER A 49 -23.57 -5.02 -2.56
N THR A 50 -24.50 -5.23 -3.50
CA THR A 50 -24.80 -4.27 -4.57
C THR A 50 -25.23 -2.92 -3.99
N GLN A 51 -26.21 -2.90 -3.08
CA GLN A 51 -26.69 -1.66 -2.46
C GLN A 51 -25.57 -0.92 -1.74
N ASP A 52 -24.76 -1.62 -0.95
CA ASP A 52 -23.68 -1.03 -0.16
C ASP A 52 -22.57 -0.47 -1.05
N ILE A 53 -22.16 -1.22 -2.09
CA ILE A 53 -21.14 -0.78 -3.06
C ILE A 53 -21.65 0.45 -3.83
N PHE A 54 -22.87 0.41 -4.38
CA PHE A 54 -23.39 1.53 -5.17
C PHE A 54 -23.61 2.78 -4.33
N TYR A 55 -24.16 2.65 -3.11
CA TYR A 55 -24.34 3.78 -2.22
C TYR A 55 -22.98 4.45 -1.87
N PHE A 56 -21.96 3.63 -1.60
CA PHE A 56 -20.60 4.13 -1.36
C PHE A 56 -20.01 4.84 -2.59
N LEU A 57 -20.09 4.23 -3.77
CA LEU A 57 -19.53 4.79 -5.00
C LEU A 57 -20.19 6.12 -5.38
N VAL A 58 -21.52 6.20 -5.30
CA VAL A 58 -22.27 7.46 -5.49
C VAL A 58 -21.87 8.48 -4.42
N GLY A 59 -21.64 8.03 -3.18
CA GLY A 59 -21.05 8.82 -2.10
C GLY A 59 -19.72 9.47 -2.46
N LYS A 60 -18.83 8.73 -3.10
CA LYS A 60 -17.51 9.22 -3.55
C LYS A 60 -17.61 10.18 -4.72
N ILE A 61 -18.56 9.98 -5.64
CA ILE A 61 -18.79 10.85 -6.80
C ILE A 61 -19.39 12.19 -6.37
N GLU A 62 -20.48 12.17 -5.58
CA GLU A 62 -21.22 13.37 -5.20
C GLU A 62 -20.57 14.15 -4.05
N ARG A 63 -19.71 13.49 -3.26
CA ARG A 63 -19.00 14.01 -2.07
C ARG A 63 -19.85 14.62 -0.96
N SER A 64 -21.16 14.65 -1.12
CA SER A 64 -22.11 15.15 -0.14
C SER A 64 -23.08 14.05 0.25
N LYS A 65 -23.07 13.67 1.54
CA LYS A 65 -24.02 12.70 2.10
C LYS A 65 -25.47 13.16 1.88
N ALA A 66 -25.74 14.46 1.98
CA ALA A 66 -27.07 15.02 1.74
C ALA A 66 -27.53 14.85 0.27
N ARG A 67 -26.62 15.00 -0.70
CA ARG A 67 -26.94 14.74 -2.12
C ARG A 67 -27.21 13.27 -2.37
N VAL A 68 -26.40 12.39 -1.79
CA VAL A 68 -26.56 10.94 -1.93
C VAL A 68 -27.90 10.49 -1.34
N GLN A 69 -28.29 11.00 -0.17
CA GLN A 69 -29.61 10.76 0.39
C GLN A 69 -30.75 11.31 -0.48
N LYS A 70 -30.54 12.44 -1.16
CA LYS A 70 -31.52 12.96 -2.12
C LYS A 70 -31.66 12.08 -3.37
N ILE A 71 -30.56 11.50 -3.84
CA ILE A 71 -30.53 10.62 -5.03
C ILE A 71 -31.05 9.22 -4.69
N LEU A 72 -30.64 8.68 -3.53
CA LEU A 72 -30.94 7.34 -3.04
C LEU A 72 -31.63 7.41 -1.66
N PRO A 73 -32.87 7.93 -1.59
CA PRO A 73 -33.55 8.17 -0.31
C PRO A 73 -33.96 6.88 0.41
N SER A 74 -34.00 5.75 -0.30
CA SER A 74 -34.46 4.46 0.23
C SER A 74 -33.36 3.63 0.87
N TYR A 75 -32.14 4.16 1.03
CA TYR A 75 -31.02 3.46 1.67
C TYR A 75 -30.90 3.85 3.16
N PRO A 76 -30.71 2.88 4.10
CA PRO A 76 -30.60 1.44 3.89
C PRO A 76 -31.95 0.78 3.56
N CYS A 77 -31.94 -0.19 2.64
CA CYS A 77 -33.16 -0.85 2.18
C CYS A 77 -33.60 -1.95 3.17
N LEU A 78 -34.57 -1.65 4.03
CA LEU A 78 -35.09 -2.59 5.02
C LEU A 78 -36.20 -3.48 4.44
N LYS A 79 -37.04 -2.93 3.55
CA LYS A 79 -38.15 -3.67 2.93
C LYS A 79 -37.85 -4.01 1.46
N PRO A 80 -38.44 -5.08 0.90
CA PRO A 80 -38.34 -5.38 -0.53
C PRO A 80 -38.80 -4.22 -1.43
N ALA A 81 -39.84 -3.48 -1.01
CA ALA A 81 -40.33 -2.30 -1.72
C ALA A 81 -39.26 -1.18 -1.81
N ASP A 82 -38.46 -1.01 -0.76
CA ASP A 82 -37.38 -0.02 -0.72
C ASP A 82 -36.24 -0.40 -1.66
N THR A 83 -35.98 -1.70 -1.79
CA THR A 83 -35.00 -2.22 -2.76
C THR A 83 -35.39 -1.87 -4.19
N THR A 84 -36.67 -2.00 -4.55
CA THR A 84 -37.17 -1.63 -5.88
C THR A 84 -37.06 -0.12 -6.14
N LYS A 85 -37.41 0.70 -5.14
CA LYS A 85 -37.26 2.17 -5.24
C LYS A 85 -35.79 2.56 -5.42
N PHE A 86 -34.89 1.99 -4.63
CA PHE A 86 -33.45 2.20 -4.72
C PHE A 86 -32.91 1.83 -6.11
N ARG A 87 -33.30 0.67 -6.66
CA ARG A 87 -32.87 0.24 -7.99
C ARG A 87 -33.37 1.18 -9.10
N ASN A 88 -34.61 1.66 -9.00
CA ASN A 88 -35.16 2.61 -9.97
C ASN A 88 -34.42 3.95 -9.93
N SER A 89 -34.17 4.50 -8.73
CA SER A 89 -33.44 5.77 -8.58
C SER A 89 -31.98 5.62 -9.04
N LEU A 90 -31.35 4.50 -8.70
CA LEU A 90 -29.99 4.19 -9.12
C LEU A 90 -29.88 4.04 -10.64
N ALA A 91 -30.80 3.33 -11.29
CA ALA A 91 -30.81 3.19 -12.75
C ALA A 91 -30.89 4.55 -13.44
N LYS A 92 -31.80 5.43 -12.97
CA LYS A 92 -31.94 6.80 -13.50
C LYS A 92 -30.66 7.62 -13.29
N TYR A 93 -30.05 7.51 -12.12
CA TYR A 93 -28.79 8.20 -11.82
C TYR A 93 -27.66 7.71 -12.72
N LEU A 94 -27.47 6.40 -12.87
CA LEU A 94 -26.43 5.81 -13.70
C LEU A 94 -26.58 6.18 -15.17
N GLU A 95 -27.81 6.17 -15.70
CA GLU A 95 -28.05 6.55 -17.09
C GLU A 95 -27.80 8.05 -17.31
N ASN A 96 -28.22 8.90 -16.38
CA ASN A 96 -27.89 10.33 -16.43
C ASN A 96 -26.37 10.58 -16.32
N LEU A 97 -25.67 9.87 -15.44
CA LEU A 97 -24.22 9.96 -15.29
C LEU A 97 -23.49 9.53 -16.56
N ARG A 98 -23.94 8.43 -17.17
CA ARG A 98 -23.45 7.96 -18.47
C ARG A 98 -23.66 9.02 -19.54
N HIS A 99 -24.87 9.58 -19.66
CA HIS A 99 -25.15 10.65 -20.62
C HIS A 99 -24.25 11.87 -20.43
N GLN A 100 -24.06 12.33 -19.19
CA GLN A 100 -23.17 13.45 -18.91
C GLN A 100 -21.72 13.14 -19.31
N ALA A 101 -21.24 11.94 -18.99
CA ALA A 101 -19.88 11.51 -19.31
C ALA A 101 -19.64 11.31 -20.83
N THR A 102 -20.68 10.99 -21.60
CA THR A 102 -20.59 10.87 -23.06
C THR A 102 -20.88 12.18 -23.80
N ALA A 103 -21.79 13.01 -23.29
CA ALA A 103 -22.23 14.25 -23.92
C ALA A 103 -21.20 15.38 -23.78
N SER A 104 -20.39 15.39 -22.71
CA SER A 104 -19.28 16.35 -22.58
C SER A 104 -18.21 16.23 -23.67
N SER A 105 -18.35 15.26 -24.59
CA SER A 105 -17.50 15.04 -25.75
C SER A 105 -18.01 15.70 -27.05
N ALA A 106 -19.28 16.14 -27.11
CA ALA A 106 -19.89 16.59 -28.36
C ALA A 106 -19.72 18.09 -28.65
N ASP A 107 -19.58 18.91 -27.60
CA ASP A 107 -19.60 20.39 -27.73
C ASP A 107 -18.19 21.04 -27.74
N ALA A 108 -17.12 20.26 -27.79
CA ALA A 108 -15.76 20.79 -27.83
C ALA A 108 -15.08 20.46 -29.17
N GLU A 109 -14.89 21.47 -30.02
CA GLU A 109 -14.04 21.44 -31.23
C GLU A 109 -12.54 21.16 -30.93
N ALA A 110 -12.20 20.83 -29.68
CA ALA A 110 -10.87 20.40 -29.27
C ALA A 110 -10.83 18.86 -29.15
N PRO A 111 -10.20 18.16 -30.11
CA PRO A 111 -10.02 16.72 -30.01
C PRO A 111 -8.95 16.48 -28.95
N THR A 112 -9.28 15.79 -27.85
CA THR A 112 -8.43 14.83 -27.08
C THR A 112 -8.57 14.84 -25.56
N ALA A 113 -9.23 15.82 -24.92
CA ALA A 113 -9.22 15.86 -23.46
C ALA A 113 -10.44 15.15 -22.82
N ASN A 114 -10.24 13.89 -22.43
CA ASN A 114 -11.06 13.15 -21.45
C ASN A 114 -12.44 12.67 -21.90
N MET A 115 -12.52 12.00 -23.05
CA MET A 115 -13.67 11.14 -23.34
C MET A 115 -13.74 10.02 -22.29
N ALA A 116 -14.86 9.89 -21.57
CA ALA A 116 -15.08 8.82 -20.60
C ALA A 116 -15.35 7.49 -21.32
N TRP A 117 -14.33 6.98 -22.01
CA TRP A 117 -14.37 5.80 -22.88
C TRP A 117 -14.88 4.54 -22.17
N TRP A 118 -14.73 4.47 -20.85
CA TRP A 118 -15.26 3.37 -20.04
C TRP A 118 -16.79 3.27 -20.05
N TRP A 119 -17.53 4.31 -20.45
CA TRP A 119 -19.00 4.27 -20.56
C TRP A 119 -19.53 3.85 -21.95
N ARG A 120 -18.67 3.74 -22.97
CA ARG A 120 -19.09 3.54 -24.38
C ARG A 120 -19.90 2.25 -24.59
N ASP A 121 -19.46 1.15 -24.00
CA ASP A 121 -20.07 -0.18 -24.19
C ASP A 121 -20.91 -0.64 -22.99
N VAL A 122 -21.24 0.28 -22.07
CA VAL A 122 -21.99 -0.04 -20.86
C VAL A 122 -23.46 0.24 -21.10
N VAL A 123 -24.28 -0.80 -20.96
CA VAL A 123 -25.74 -0.70 -21.06
C VAL A 123 -26.30 -0.68 -19.64
N VAL A 124 -26.92 0.43 -19.25
CA VAL A 124 -27.62 0.55 -17.96
C VAL A 124 -29.07 0.12 -18.18
N ARG A 125 -29.46 -1.00 -17.57
CA ARG A 125 -30.85 -1.49 -17.58
C ARG A 125 -31.26 -1.89 -16.18
N LYS A 126 -32.53 -1.64 -15.85
CA LYS A 126 -33.12 -2.03 -14.57
C LYS A 126 -33.00 -3.53 -14.30
N SER A 127 -33.22 -4.38 -15.31
CA SER A 127 -33.11 -5.84 -15.18
C SER A 127 -31.71 -6.31 -14.76
N LEU A 128 -30.64 -5.60 -15.15
CA LEU A 128 -29.28 -5.93 -14.73
C LEU A 128 -29.06 -5.65 -13.24
N LEU A 129 -29.63 -4.56 -12.72
CA LEU A 129 -29.61 -4.24 -11.29
C LEU A 129 -30.49 -5.18 -10.47
N GLU A 130 -31.50 -5.81 -11.09
CA GLU A 130 -32.34 -6.80 -10.41
C GLU A 130 -31.66 -8.16 -10.26
N GLN A 131 -30.94 -8.59 -11.30
CA GLN A 131 -30.22 -9.87 -11.31
C GLN A 131 -28.93 -9.82 -10.47
N CYS A 132 -28.28 -8.65 -10.36
CA CYS A 132 -27.02 -8.48 -9.61
C CYS A 132 -25.94 -9.51 -10.01
N GLU A 133 -25.89 -9.86 -11.31
CA GLU A 133 -25.07 -10.97 -11.80
C GLU A 133 -24.65 -10.78 -13.27
N GLY A 134 -23.62 -11.52 -13.66
CA GLY A 134 -23.13 -11.58 -15.02
C GLY A 134 -22.16 -10.47 -15.40
N GLU A 135 -21.49 -10.66 -16.53
CA GLU A 135 -20.40 -9.78 -16.98
C GLU A 135 -20.87 -8.34 -17.23
N LYS A 136 -22.06 -8.17 -17.83
CA LYS A 136 -22.63 -6.84 -18.13
C LYS A 136 -22.86 -6.02 -16.86
N PHE A 137 -23.36 -6.66 -15.80
CA PHE A 137 -23.56 -6.02 -14.51
C PHE A 137 -22.21 -5.63 -13.88
N ILE A 138 -21.25 -6.55 -13.82
CA ILE A 138 -19.94 -6.27 -13.22
C ILE A 138 -19.22 -5.16 -13.99
N ARG A 139 -19.30 -5.17 -15.33
CA ARG A 139 -18.74 -4.11 -16.18
C ARG A 139 -19.34 -2.75 -15.83
N MET A 140 -20.65 -2.66 -15.61
CA MET A 140 -21.30 -1.43 -15.16
C MET A 140 -20.79 -0.95 -13.79
N VAL A 141 -20.64 -1.86 -12.81
CA VAL A 141 -20.09 -1.51 -11.48
C VAL A 141 -18.64 -1.04 -11.61
N VAL A 142 -17.83 -1.73 -12.42
CA VAL A 142 -16.44 -1.33 -12.72
C VAL A 142 -16.41 0.06 -13.32
N CYS A 143 -17.22 0.36 -14.33
CA CYS A 143 -17.25 1.66 -14.97
C CYS A 143 -17.67 2.79 -14.02
N LEU A 144 -18.62 2.53 -13.11
CA LEU A 144 -18.96 3.47 -12.05
C LEU A 144 -17.78 3.68 -11.08
N SER A 145 -17.11 2.60 -10.66
CA SER A 145 -15.97 2.70 -9.75
C SER A 145 -14.77 3.43 -10.38
N THR A 146 -14.52 3.22 -11.68
CA THR A 146 -13.55 3.99 -12.46
C THR A 146 -13.95 5.46 -12.47
N HIS A 147 -15.22 5.77 -12.73
CA HIS A 147 -15.71 7.15 -12.70
C HIS A 147 -15.53 7.79 -11.31
N ALA A 148 -15.78 7.05 -10.23
CA ALA A 148 -15.54 7.52 -8.87
C ALA A 148 -14.05 7.78 -8.57
N LEU A 149 -13.14 6.93 -9.07
CA LEU A 149 -11.70 7.15 -8.97
C LEU A 149 -11.27 8.43 -9.69
N PHE A 150 -11.73 8.62 -10.93
CA PHE A 150 -11.45 9.85 -11.68
C PHE A 150 -12.03 11.08 -10.97
N ALA A 151 -13.27 11.00 -10.48
CA ALA A 151 -13.89 12.09 -9.71
C ALA A 151 -13.10 12.41 -8.43
N ALA A 152 -12.51 11.42 -7.76
CA ALA A 152 -11.63 11.66 -6.62
C ALA A 152 -10.34 12.39 -7.04
N VAL A 153 -9.68 11.90 -8.10
CA VAL A 153 -8.41 12.46 -8.62
C VAL A 153 -8.56 13.87 -9.17
N SER A 154 -9.67 14.17 -9.86
CA SER A 154 -9.90 15.51 -10.45
C SER A 154 -10.05 16.63 -9.43
N THR A 155 -10.13 16.31 -8.13
CA THR A 155 -10.47 17.28 -7.07
C THR A 155 -9.49 17.44 -5.96
N THR A 156 -8.47 16.58 -5.94
CA THR A 156 -7.13 17.08 -5.64
C THR A 156 -6.75 18.03 -6.78
N GLY A 157 -6.59 19.33 -6.48
CA GLY A 157 -6.28 20.37 -7.47
C GLY A 157 -5.06 20.08 -8.37
N PRO A 158 -4.70 20.98 -9.29
CA PRO A 158 -3.86 20.69 -10.45
C PRO A 158 -2.53 20.02 -10.06
N ILE A 159 -2.42 18.71 -10.32
CA ILE A 159 -1.30 17.90 -10.82
C ILE A 159 0.07 17.95 -10.08
N SER A 160 0.33 18.90 -9.18
CA SER A 160 1.64 19.04 -8.52
C SER A 160 1.90 17.94 -7.48
N ASN A 161 0.85 17.43 -6.83
CA ASN A 161 1.00 16.49 -5.71
C ASN A 161 0.83 15.00 -6.07
N THR A 162 0.25 14.66 -7.22
CA THR A 162 0.04 13.26 -7.63
C THR A 162 1.26 12.69 -8.35
N ALA A 163 1.94 13.49 -9.19
CA ALA A 163 3.20 13.09 -9.81
C ALA A 163 4.31 12.92 -8.76
N SER A 164 4.38 13.81 -7.77
CA SER A 164 5.31 13.70 -6.65
C SER A 164 4.97 12.53 -5.72
N ARG A 165 3.69 12.25 -5.44
CA ARG A 165 3.27 11.05 -4.71
C ARG A 165 3.56 9.75 -5.45
N LEU A 166 3.30 9.69 -6.75
CA LEU A 166 3.62 8.53 -7.58
C LEU A 166 5.14 8.35 -7.70
N GLY A 167 5.88 9.45 -7.82
CA GLY A 167 7.35 9.46 -7.76
C GLY A 167 7.87 8.91 -6.43
N SER A 168 7.28 9.34 -5.32
CA SER A 168 7.60 8.86 -3.97
C SER A 168 7.29 7.38 -3.80
N MET A 169 6.13 6.92 -4.27
CA MET A 169 5.77 5.49 -4.26
C MET A 169 6.68 4.66 -5.16
N LYS A 170 7.06 5.16 -6.34
CA LYS A 170 7.99 4.48 -7.25
C LYS A 170 9.39 4.40 -6.63
N HIS A 171 9.83 5.45 -5.94
CA HIS A 171 11.10 5.47 -5.23
C HIS A 171 11.10 4.48 -4.07
N ALA A 172 10.05 4.49 -3.24
CA ALA A 172 9.86 3.52 -2.16
C ALA A 172 9.88 2.09 -2.71
N LYS A 173 9.11 1.80 -3.76
CA LYS A 173 9.10 0.49 -4.44
C LYS A 173 10.49 0.08 -4.90
N ASN A 174 11.25 0.98 -5.52
CA ASN A 174 12.62 0.68 -5.94
C ASN A 174 13.54 0.41 -4.74
N GLY A 175 13.36 1.09 -3.61
CA GLY A 175 14.05 0.82 -2.36
C GLY A 175 13.75 -0.60 -1.85
N TRP A 176 12.48 -0.98 -1.78
CA TRP A 176 12.07 -2.34 -1.41
C TRP A 176 12.65 -3.41 -2.34
N VAL A 177 12.65 -3.16 -3.65
CA VAL A 177 13.23 -4.09 -4.63
C VAL A 177 14.73 -4.26 -4.39
N ARG A 178 15.49 -3.17 -4.16
CA ARG A 178 16.92 -3.25 -3.85
C ARG A 178 17.19 -4.05 -2.57
N ILE A 179 16.44 -3.78 -1.50
CA ILE A 179 16.57 -4.50 -0.22
C ILE A 179 16.27 -5.99 -0.42
N ALA A 180 15.18 -6.32 -1.13
CA ALA A 180 14.83 -7.71 -1.42
C ALA A 180 15.92 -8.42 -2.23
N THR A 181 16.49 -7.77 -3.25
CA THR A 181 17.61 -8.35 -4.02
C THR A 181 18.85 -8.58 -3.18
N LEU A 182 19.16 -7.67 -2.26
CA LEU A 182 20.30 -7.80 -1.36
C LEU A 182 20.12 -8.94 -0.35
N ILE A 183 18.91 -9.10 0.20
CA ILE A 183 18.58 -10.24 1.08
C ILE A 183 18.71 -11.57 0.32
N LEU A 184 18.20 -11.64 -0.91
CA LEU A 184 18.32 -12.84 -1.74
C LEU A 184 19.77 -13.16 -2.07
N GLN A 185 20.60 -12.15 -2.36
CA GLN A 185 22.03 -12.33 -2.59
C GLN A 185 22.73 -12.87 -1.34
N ARG A 186 22.50 -12.25 -0.17
CA ARG A 186 23.05 -12.73 1.11
C ARG A 186 22.63 -14.16 1.42
N GLY A 187 21.39 -14.53 1.11
CA GLY A 187 20.90 -15.91 1.25
C GLY A 187 21.69 -16.90 0.39
N ARG A 188 22.05 -16.52 -0.83
CA ARG A 188 22.93 -17.33 -1.70
C ARG A 188 24.34 -17.40 -1.16
N ASP A 189 24.91 -16.29 -0.70
CA ASP A 189 26.27 -16.23 -0.15
C ASP A 189 26.39 -17.10 1.10
N LEU A 190 25.42 -17.04 2.01
CA LEU A 190 25.35 -17.93 3.18
C LEU A 190 25.21 -19.40 2.78
N SER A 191 24.43 -19.70 1.73
CA SER A 191 24.29 -21.06 1.23
C SER A 191 25.61 -21.58 0.64
N MET A 192 26.35 -20.73 -0.09
CA MET A 192 27.68 -21.05 -0.61
C MET A 192 28.69 -21.25 0.51
N LEU A 193 28.68 -20.38 1.53
CA LEU A 193 29.56 -20.49 2.68
C LEU A 193 29.28 -21.76 3.48
N ARG A 194 28.00 -22.13 3.66
CA ARG A 194 27.59 -23.39 4.27
C ARG A 194 28.04 -24.59 3.45
N ALA A 195 27.88 -24.56 2.12
CA ALA A 195 28.35 -25.62 1.24
C ALA A 195 29.87 -25.78 1.29
N ASN A 196 30.61 -24.67 1.36
CA ASN A 196 32.07 -24.66 1.48
C ASN A 196 32.54 -25.18 2.84
N LEU A 197 31.86 -24.84 3.93
CA LEU A 197 32.15 -25.37 5.27
C LEU A 197 31.93 -26.88 5.36
N VAL A 198 30.94 -27.43 4.63
CA VAL A 198 30.71 -28.88 4.58
C VAL A 198 31.75 -29.59 3.71
N LYS A 199 32.20 -28.95 2.62
CA LYS A 199 33.17 -29.54 1.67
C LYS A 199 34.62 -29.46 2.13
N GLN A 200 34.98 -28.44 2.92
CA GLN A 200 36.33 -28.33 3.43
C GLN A 200 36.50 -29.31 4.61
N PRO A 201 37.44 -30.26 4.55
CA PRO A 201 37.84 -30.98 5.75
C PRO A 201 38.30 -29.91 6.76
N ILE A 202 37.70 -29.91 7.94
CA ILE A 202 38.01 -28.94 9.00
C ILE A 202 39.50 -29.15 9.34
N ALA A 203 40.37 -28.38 8.69
CA ALA A 203 41.74 -28.28 9.12
C ALA A 203 41.68 -27.85 10.59
N PRO A 204 42.33 -28.58 11.51
CA PRO A 204 42.29 -28.23 12.92
C PRO A 204 42.68 -26.77 13.02
N SER A 205 41.80 -25.94 13.59
CA SER A 205 42.04 -24.50 13.63
C SER A 205 43.41 -24.29 14.29
N LYS A 206 44.17 -23.29 13.84
CA LYS A 206 45.46 -22.93 14.49
C LYS A 206 45.31 -22.64 15.98
N TYR A 207 44.07 -22.48 16.44
CA TYR A 207 43.66 -22.20 17.79
C TYR A 207 43.00 -23.41 18.48
N GLY A 208 42.98 -24.59 17.88
CA GLY A 208 42.31 -25.78 18.43
C GLY A 208 42.92 -26.27 19.74
N SER A 209 44.16 -25.88 20.04
CA SER A 209 44.86 -26.14 21.31
C SER A 209 44.57 -25.10 22.40
N LEU A 210 43.92 -23.98 22.08
CA LEU A 210 43.62 -22.93 23.04
C LEU A 210 42.28 -23.19 23.72
N SER A 211 42.24 -23.02 25.05
CA SER A 211 40.99 -23.03 25.79
C SER A 211 40.08 -21.89 25.33
N THR A 212 38.77 -22.10 25.40
CA THR A 212 37.75 -21.08 25.12
C THR A 212 37.98 -19.81 25.94
N SER A 213 38.40 -19.93 27.20
CA SER A 213 38.76 -18.79 28.06
C SER A 213 39.93 -17.96 27.54
N ARG A 214 40.91 -18.59 26.90
CA ARG A 214 42.08 -17.90 26.34
C ARG A 214 41.73 -17.24 25.00
N LEU A 215 40.80 -17.82 24.25
CA LEU A 215 40.25 -17.22 23.04
C LEU A 215 39.40 -15.99 23.32
N THR A 216 38.55 -16.02 24.35
CA THR A 216 37.79 -14.84 24.77
C THR A 216 38.73 -13.74 25.26
N ALA A 217 39.75 -14.07 26.07
CA ALA A 217 40.74 -13.10 26.51
C ALA A 217 41.53 -12.47 25.35
N LEU A 218 41.87 -13.26 24.32
CA LEU A 218 42.57 -12.76 23.14
C LEU A 218 41.66 -11.87 22.28
N LEU A 219 40.38 -12.24 22.13
CA LEU A 219 39.37 -11.43 21.48
C LEU A 219 39.18 -10.09 22.19
N ASP A 220 39.07 -10.10 23.51
CA ASP A 220 38.90 -8.88 24.32
C ASP A 220 40.16 -8.02 24.30
N SER A 221 41.36 -8.63 24.27
CA SER A 221 42.62 -7.91 24.07
C SER A 221 42.65 -7.22 22.70
N LYS A 222 42.32 -7.95 21.63
CA LYS A 222 42.32 -7.37 20.27
C LYS A 222 41.23 -6.34 20.07
N ARG A 223 40.07 -6.52 20.70
CA ARG A 223 39.02 -5.50 20.72
C ARG A 223 39.52 -4.22 21.38
N ARG A 224 40.19 -4.32 22.53
CA ARG A 224 40.80 -3.17 23.21
C ARG A 224 41.88 -2.50 22.36
N ASP A 225 42.77 -3.27 21.73
CA ASP A 225 43.80 -2.74 20.82
C ASP A 225 43.18 -1.98 19.64
N LEU A 226 42.08 -2.53 19.07
CA LEU A 226 41.36 -1.91 17.96
C LEU A 226 40.67 -0.62 18.41
N THR A 227 39.96 -0.63 19.54
CA THR A 227 39.29 0.58 20.07
C THR A 227 40.28 1.64 20.54
N HIS A 228 41.51 1.26 20.90
CA HIS A 228 42.53 2.22 21.31
C HIS A 228 43.18 2.90 20.08
N ASN A 229 43.41 2.16 19.00
CA ASN A 229 44.13 2.67 17.83
C ASN A 229 43.19 3.25 16.75
N TRP A 230 41.90 2.90 16.77
CA TRP A 230 40.92 3.30 15.78
C TRP A 230 39.81 4.10 16.44
N THR A 231 39.44 5.22 15.84
CA THR A 231 38.21 5.91 16.24
C THR A 231 37.00 5.03 15.90
N ASP A 232 35.97 5.06 16.75
CA ASP A 232 34.74 4.26 16.55
C ASP A 232 34.15 4.43 15.15
N GLN A 233 34.26 5.63 14.56
CA GLN A 233 33.83 5.92 13.19
C GLN A 233 34.64 5.20 12.11
N ALA A 234 35.97 5.11 12.25
CA ALA A 234 36.82 4.41 11.30
C ALA A 234 36.57 2.89 11.37
N LEU A 235 36.41 2.35 12.58
CA LEU A 235 36.07 0.95 12.79
C LEU A 235 34.68 0.64 12.19
N GLU A 236 33.70 1.50 12.41
CA GLU A 236 32.36 1.36 11.84
C GLU A 236 32.39 1.39 10.30
N PHE A 237 33.18 2.28 9.70
CA PHE A 237 33.35 2.37 8.26
C PHE A 237 33.99 1.11 7.68
N PHE A 238 34.99 0.53 8.35
CA PHE A 238 35.61 -0.73 7.93
C PHE A 238 34.70 -1.95 8.14
N LEU A 239 33.89 -1.96 9.20
CA LEU A 239 32.86 -2.99 9.42
C LEU A 239 31.73 -2.90 8.38
N GLU A 240 31.42 -1.70 7.91
CA GLU A 240 30.49 -1.46 6.81
C GLU A 240 31.07 -1.90 5.46
N LEU A 241 32.33 -1.54 5.17
CA LEU A 241 33.08 -1.99 3.98
C LEU A 241 33.24 -3.52 3.91
N SER A 242 33.46 -4.18 5.04
CA SER A 242 33.55 -5.64 5.12
C SER A 242 32.20 -6.35 5.09
N GLY A 243 31.08 -5.60 5.07
CA GLY A 243 29.73 -6.16 5.06
C GLY A 243 29.33 -6.87 6.36
N LEU A 244 30.12 -6.72 7.42
CA LEU A 244 29.92 -7.36 8.72
C LEU A 244 29.04 -6.55 9.67
N LYS A 245 28.72 -5.28 9.33
CA LYS A 245 27.82 -4.46 10.13
C LYS A 245 26.37 -4.99 10.06
N MET A 246 25.96 -5.64 11.15
CA MET A 246 24.55 -5.73 11.57
C MET A 246 24.17 -4.35 12.13
N SER A 247 23.66 -3.44 11.30
CA SER A 247 23.03 -2.22 11.85
C SER A 247 21.78 -2.63 12.65
N PRO A 248 21.70 -2.33 13.96
CA PRO A 248 20.45 -2.47 14.73
C PRO A 248 19.44 -1.36 14.36
N THR A 249 19.89 -0.39 13.57
CA THR A 249 19.10 0.76 13.14
C THR A 249 19.03 0.78 11.61
N LEU A 250 18.05 0.07 11.06
CA LEU A 250 17.31 0.60 9.92
C LEU A 250 16.57 1.87 10.40
N SER A 251 17.32 2.92 10.74
CA SER A 251 16.74 4.23 11.00
C SER A 251 16.38 4.79 9.64
N LEU A 252 15.08 4.75 9.33
CA LEU A 252 14.46 5.45 8.20
C LEU A 252 14.89 6.93 8.11
N ALA A 253 15.46 7.51 9.16
CA ALA A 253 15.98 8.87 9.19
C ALA A 253 17.18 9.14 8.25
N ALA A 254 17.99 8.13 7.91
CA ALA A 254 19.14 8.34 7.01
C ALA A 254 18.74 8.50 5.53
N LEU A 255 17.47 8.28 5.17
CA LEU A 255 16.94 8.58 3.84
C LEU A 255 16.54 10.05 3.65
N ASP A 256 16.28 10.80 4.73
CA ASP A 256 15.85 12.20 4.61
C ASP A 256 17.02 13.17 4.39
N THR A 257 18.24 12.80 4.83
CA THR A 257 19.40 13.72 4.82
C THR A 257 20.11 13.83 3.46
N ILE A 258 19.77 13.01 2.47
CA ILE A 258 20.34 13.13 1.09
C ILE A 258 19.48 14.08 0.21
N SER A 259 18.46 14.72 0.78
CA SER A 259 17.53 15.58 0.02
C SER A 259 18.03 17.00 -0.29
N THR A 260 19.27 17.37 0.04
CA THR A 260 19.77 18.74 -0.18
C THR A 260 21.19 18.79 -0.75
N THR A 261 21.39 18.25 -1.95
CA THR A 261 22.48 18.72 -2.83
C THR A 261 22.02 18.73 -4.29
N THR A 262 21.56 19.90 -4.71
CA THR A 262 21.66 20.49 -6.05
C THR A 262 22.04 19.55 -7.21
N LEU A 263 21.04 19.16 -8.02
CA LEU A 263 21.25 18.89 -9.44
C LEU A 263 20.10 19.48 -10.27
N ARG A 264 20.50 20.46 -11.08
CA ARG A 264 19.77 21.30 -12.04
C ARG A 264 18.94 20.45 -13.03
N PRO A 265 17.67 20.79 -13.31
CA PRO A 265 16.86 20.05 -14.26
C PRO A 265 17.28 20.43 -15.69
N ARG A 266 17.79 19.44 -16.44
CA ARG A 266 18.01 19.56 -17.88
C ARG A 266 16.72 19.12 -18.56
N THR A 267 16.04 20.06 -19.20
CA THR A 267 14.88 19.82 -20.06
C THR A 267 15.30 19.02 -21.28
N SER A 268 14.85 17.78 -21.39
CA SER A 268 14.85 17.04 -22.65
C SER A 268 13.40 16.64 -22.98
N ASN A 269 12.81 17.37 -23.91
CA ASN A 269 11.57 16.97 -24.60
C ASN A 269 11.87 15.71 -25.40
N GLY A 270 11.35 14.57 -24.94
CA GLY A 270 11.39 13.29 -25.65
C GLY A 270 10.17 12.44 -25.24
N PRO A 271 9.58 11.67 -26.17
CA PRO A 271 8.39 10.87 -25.90
C PRO A 271 8.69 9.72 -24.91
N PRO A 272 7.71 9.28 -24.11
CA PRO A 272 7.95 8.32 -23.02
C PRO A 272 8.33 6.93 -23.54
N GLN A 273 9.51 6.45 -23.14
CA GLN A 273 10.00 5.11 -23.40
C GLN A 273 9.33 4.10 -22.43
N VAL A 274 8.72 3.06 -22.98
CA VAL A 274 7.99 2.01 -22.24
C VAL A 274 8.97 1.09 -21.52
N LEU A 275 8.77 0.90 -20.22
CA LEU A 275 9.56 -0.02 -19.39
C LEU A 275 9.17 -1.49 -19.67
N PRO A 276 10.12 -2.43 -19.69
CA PRO A 276 9.84 -3.85 -19.91
C PRO A 276 9.10 -4.46 -18.71
N VAL A 277 7.93 -5.05 -19.01
CA VAL A 277 7.05 -5.76 -18.08
C VAL A 277 7.63 -7.14 -17.77
N VAL A 278 8.42 -7.25 -16.70
CA VAL A 278 8.95 -8.55 -16.21
C VAL A 278 8.23 -9.01 -14.92
N ALA A 279 7.27 -8.23 -14.39
CA ALA A 279 6.65 -8.51 -13.09
C ALA A 279 5.39 -9.41 -13.13
N ALA A 280 5.10 -10.12 -14.22
CA ALA A 280 3.86 -10.90 -14.37
C ALA A 280 3.93 -12.36 -13.86
N HIS A 281 5.08 -12.86 -13.40
CA HIS A 281 5.26 -14.29 -13.07
C HIS A 281 5.36 -14.63 -11.56
N HIS A 282 5.00 -13.73 -10.65
CA HIS A 282 5.32 -13.92 -9.22
C HIS A 282 4.29 -14.70 -8.37
N LEU A 283 3.07 -14.94 -8.87
CA LEU A 283 2.01 -15.63 -8.09
C LEU A 283 2.20 -17.16 -8.02
N SER A 284 2.75 -17.79 -9.06
CA SER A 284 3.06 -19.23 -9.08
C SER A 284 4.21 -19.59 -8.13
N ASN A 285 5.13 -18.66 -7.90
CA ASN A 285 6.29 -18.85 -7.03
C ASN A 285 5.97 -18.64 -5.54
N LEU A 286 4.94 -17.88 -5.20
CA LEU A 286 4.47 -17.74 -3.82
C LEU A 286 3.80 -19.02 -3.28
N ARG A 287 3.20 -19.84 -4.14
CA ARG A 287 2.67 -21.16 -3.74
C ARG A 287 3.77 -22.17 -3.40
N LYS A 288 4.99 -22.00 -3.93
CA LYS A 288 6.14 -22.85 -3.60
C LYS A 288 6.76 -22.53 -2.23
N LEU A 289 6.46 -21.37 -1.65
CA LEU A 289 6.92 -20.95 -0.32
C LEU A 289 6.05 -21.45 0.84
N LYS A 290 4.93 -22.16 0.55
CA LYS A 290 4.11 -22.84 1.56
C LYS A 290 4.56 -24.27 1.87
N ARG A 291 5.64 -24.77 1.25
CA ARG A 291 6.27 -26.01 1.72
C ARG A 291 7.12 -25.68 2.95
N PRO A 292 6.93 -26.38 4.08
CA PRO A 292 7.87 -26.26 5.20
C PRO A 292 9.27 -26.59 4.70
N VAL A 293 10.22 -25.68 4.96
CA VAL A 293 11.64 -25.80 4.58
C VAL A 293 12.37 -26.86 5.42
N LEU A 294 11.69 -27.42 6.42
CA LEU A 294 12.09 -28.63 7.13
C LEU A 294 11.32 -29.82 6.56
N GLY A 295 11.84 -30.37 5.47
CA GLY A 295 11.48 -31.72 5.07
C GLY A 295 12.01 -32.69 6.14
N THR A 296 11.11 -33.37 6.84
CA THR A 296 11.41 -34.66 7.46
C THR A 296 11.60 -35.66 6.33
N GLU A 297 12.81 -35.73 5.79
CA GLU A 297 13.22 -36.94 5.08
C GLU A 297 13.32 -38.05 6.10
N THR A 298 12.38 -38.98 6.06
CA THR A 298 12.50 -40.31 6.66
C THR A 298 13.59 -41.07 5.91
N PRO A 299 14.70 -41.45 6.56
CA PRO A 299 15.55 -42.51 6.05
C PRO A 299 15.04 -43.83 6.63
N GLU A 300 14.49 -44.67 5.78
CA GLU A 300 14.60 -46.11 6.00
C GLU A 300 16.10 -46.45 5.98
N SER A 301 16.68 -46.67 7.15
CA SER A 301 17.59 -47.78 7.46
C SER A 301 18.35 -47.48 8.73
N THR A 302 18.13 -48.35 9.70
CA THR A 302 18.89 -48.61 10.90
C THR A 302 20.40 -48.40 10.75
N THR A 303 20.95 -47.44 11.48
CA THR A 303 22.25 -47.63 12.14
C THR A 303 22.39 -46.70 13.33
N ILE A 304 22.76 -47.31 14.44
CA ILE A 304 22.92 -46.74 15.78
C ILE A 304 24.06 -45.72 15.77
N VAL A 305 23.76 -44.43 15.94
CA VAL A 305 24.75 -43.45 16.42
C VAL A 305 24.12 -42.47 17.42
N LYS A 306 24.54 -42.68 18.66
CA LYS A 306 24.48 -41.84 19.87
C LYS A 306 24.13 -40.36 19.63
N ALA A 307 22.98 -39.96 20.20
CA ALA A 307 22.58 -38.57 20.35
C ALA A 307 23.67 -37.77 21.08
N ARG A 308 24.39 -36.91 20.34
CA ARG A 308 25.30 -35.93 20.91
C ARG A 308 24.48 -34.65 21.15
N MET A 309 24.26 -34.34 22.42
CA MET A 309 23.54 -33.15 22.86
C MET A 309 24.09 -31.90 22.16
N LEU A 310 23.19 -31.18 21.48
CA LEU A 310 23.46 -29.85 20.96
C LEU A 310 23.86 -28.94 22.12
N THR A 311 24.98 -28.26 21.95
CA THR A 311 25.59 -27.35 22.92
C THR A 311 24.66 -26.17 23.25
N PRO A 312 24.61 -25.73 24.52
CA PRO A 312 23.63 -24.75 25.04
C PRO A 312 23.74 -23.33 24.44
N HIS A 313 24.74 -23.03 23.63
CA HIS A 313 24.95 -21.71 23.03
C HIS A 313 24.11 -21.45 21.77
N VAL A 314 23.69 -22.51 21.06
CA VAL A 314 22.83 -22.37 19.85
C VAL A 314 21.37 -22.14 20.25
N SER A 315 20.92 -22.69 21.38
CA SER A 315 19.60 -22.42 21.94
C SER A 315 19.49 -20.99 22.49
N ALA A 316 20.56 -20.44 23.07
CA ALA A 316 20.57 -19.07 23.59
C ALA A 316 20.45 -18.03 22.46
N THR A 317 21.21 -18.21 21.37
CA THR A 317 21.15 -17.30 20.22
C THR A 317 19.82 -17.36 19.46
N LEU A 318 19.22 -18.55 19.29
CA LEU A 318 17.88 -18.68 18.73
C LEU A 318 16.79 -18.08 19.64
N SER A 319 16.97 -18.18 20.96
CA SER A 319 16.11 -17.52 21.93
C SER A 319 16.18 -16.00 21.78
N ASP A 320 17.37 -15.41 21.65
CA ASP A 320 17.54 -13.96 21.49
C ASP A 320 16.87 -13.42 20.22
N TYR A 321 16.92 -14.17 19.11
CA TYR A 321 16.23 -13.82 17.87
C TYR A 321 14.70 -13.89 18.02
N HIS A 322 14.19 -14.94 18.66
CA HIS A 322 12.76 -15.06 18.94
C HIS A 322 12.27 -13.94 19.85
N ASP A 323 13.06 -13.60 20.87
CA ASP A 323 12.74 -12.55 21.83
C ASP A 323 12.78 -11.15 21.18
N ALA A 324 13.69 -10.93 20.22
CA ALA A 324 13.72 -9.73 19.39
C ALA A 324 12.47 -9.61 18.48
N GLU A 325 12.02 -10.73 17.92
CA GLU A 325 10.80 -10.77 17.10
C GLU A 325 9.54 -10.47 17.93
N VAL A 326 9.44 -11.03 19.15
CA VAL A 326 8.35 -10.75 20.09
C VAL A 326 8.36 -9.28 20.51
N ARG A 327 9.54 -8.69 20.78
CA ARG A 327 9.67 -7.25 21.06
C ARG A 327 9.25 -6.38 19.87
N MET A 328 9.62 -6.76 18.66
CA MET A 328 9.21 -6.04 17.44
C MET A 328 7.69 -6.07 17.26
N HIS A 329 7.05 -7.22 17.44
CA HIS A 329 5.59 -7.35 17.35
C HIS A 329 4.87 -6.52 18.43
N ARG A 330 5.37 -6.53 19.67
CA ARG A 330 4.82 -5.71 20.75
C ARG A 330 4.95 -4.22 20.45
N ASN A 331 6.09 -3.79 19.89
CA ASN A 331 6.30 -2.40 19.50
C ASN A 331 5.38 -1.96 18.35
N LEU A 332 5.15 -2.83 17.36
CA LEU A 332 4.21 -2.57 16.26
C LEU A 332 2.77 -2.49 16.75
N GLN A 333 2.36 -3.38 17.66
CA GLN A 333 1.03 -3.29 18.29
C GLN A 333 0.88 -2.01 19.10
N SER A 334 1.90 -1.62 19.87
CA SER A 334 1.90 -0.36 20.62
C SER A 334 1.78 0.85 19.68
N ALA A 335 2.56 0.90 18.60
CA ALA A 335 2.48 1.95 17.59
C ALA A 335 1.08 2.04 16.95
N LEU A 336 0.47 0.90 16.62
CA LEU A 336 -0.90 0.84 16.11
C LEU A 336 -1.91 1.41 17.11
N THR A 337 -1.79 1.07 18.39
CA THR A 337 -2.69 1.63 19.43
C THR A 337 -2.52 3.13 19.60
N ILE A 338 -1.29 3.66 19.51
CA ILE A 338 -0.99 5.10 19.58
C ILE A 338 -1.59 5.82 18.38
N ILE A 339 -1.43 5.27 17.17
CA ILE A 339 -2.00 5.85 15.94
C ILE A 339 -3.52 5.88 16.02
N ASN A 340 -4.16 4.80 16.47
CA ASN A 340 -5.60 4.73 16.62
C ASN A 340 -6.12 5.73 17.69
N HIS A 341 -5.43 5.84 18.84
CA HIS A 341 -5.75 6.87 19.83
C HIS A 341 -5.56 8.30 19.31
N GLY A 342 -4.53 8.54 18.48
CA GLY A 342 -4.32 9.81 17.81
C GLY A 342 -5.45 10.14 16.83
N HIS A 343 -5.91 9.14 16.09
CA HIS A 343 -7.05 9.25 15.18
C HIS A 343 -8.33 9.60 15.93
N ASP A 344 -8.64 8.89 17.02
CA ASP A 344 -9.82 9.14 17.84
C ASP A 344 -9.81 10.52 18.50
N ARG A 345 -8.64 11.01 18.96
CA ARG A 345 -8.49 12.39 19.45
C ARG A 345 -8.75 13.43 18.35
N CYS A 346 -8.29 13.17 17.12
CA CYS A 346 -8.48 14.08 15.99
C CYS A 346 -9.95 14.14 15.56
N VAL A 347 -10.63 12.99 15.54
CA VAL A 347 -12.08 12.87 15.30
C VAL A 347 -12.89 13.55 16.40
N SER A 348 -12.45 13.46 17.66
CA SER A 348 -13.11 14.11 18.80
C SER A 348 -12.95 15.63 18.79
N ARG A 349 -11.81 16.15 18.32
CA ARG A 349 -11.58 17.61 18.17
C ARG A 349 -12.41 18.23 17.06
N THR A 350 -12.67 17.49 15.98
CA THR A 350 -13.51 17.96 14.86
C THR A 350 -15.01 17.87 15.14
N ARG A 351 -15.43 17.16 16.20
CA ARG A 351 -16.83 17.01 16.61
C ARG A 351 -17.31 17.97 17.69
N LYS A 352 -16.50 18.90 18.20
CA LYS A 352 -17.03 19.95 19.10
C LYS A 352 -18.00 20.85 18.31
N PRO A 353 -19.30 20.87 18.65
CA PRO A 353 -20.22 21.78 18.00
C PRO A 353 -19.89 23.21 18.46
N ARG A 354 -19.53 24.08 17.52
CA ARG A 354 -19.55 25.53 17.76
C ARG A 354 -21.01 25.96 17.93
N TYR A 355 -21.53 25.83 19.15
CA TYR A 355 -22.64 26.65 19.60
C TYR A 355 -22.06 27.89 20.25
N HIS A 356 -22.14 29.02 19.54
CA HIS A 356 -22.55 30.33 20.05
C HIS A 356 -22.37 31.39 18.96
N GLY A 357 -23.44 32.14 18.72
CA GLY A 357 -23.41 33.52 18.22
C GLY A 357 -23.10 33.70 16.73
N ALA A 358 -24.15 33.77 15.92
CA ALA A 358 -24.06 34.38 14.60
C ALA A 358 -23.76 35.88 14.71
N PRO A 359 -22.92 36.42 13.81
CA PRO A 359 -23.21 37.71 13.21
C PRO A 359 -23.53 37.51 11.72
N SER A 360 -24.72 37.95 11.34
CA SER A 360 -25.17 38.05 9.95
C SER A 360 -24.38 39.12 9.22
N LEU A 361 -23.56 38.72 8.24
CA LEU A 361 -22.93 39.64 7.28
C LEU A 361 -23.78 39.69 6.00
N ASN A 362 -24.56 40.76 5.89
CA ASN A 362 -25.21 41.16 4.63
C ASN A 362 -24.12 41.65 3.66
N LEU A 363 -23.79 40.84 2.64
CA LEU A 363 -22.90 41.24 1.55
C LEU A 363 -23.72 41.85 0.41
N ARG A 364 -23.84 43.19 0.46
CA ARG A 364 -24.09 44.01 -0.74
C ARG A 364 -22.81 44.01 -1.57
N ARG A 365 -22.90 43.66 -2.86
CA ARG A 365 -21.78 43.81 -3.82
C ARG A 365 -21.67 45.27 -4.28
N PRO A 366 -20.47 45.85 -4.27
CA PRO A 366 -20.08 46.88 -5.22
C PRO A 366 -19.10 46.32 -6.27
N PRO A 367 -19.00 46.97 -7.45
CA PRO A 367 -18.10 46.58 -8.52
C PRO A 367 -16.69 47.12 -8.29
N ASP A 368 -15.71 46.47 -8.93
CA ASP A 368 -14.33 46.90 -9.12
C ASP A 368 -13.41 46.96 -7.89
N TRP A 369 -12.39 46.09 -7.90
CA TRP A 369 -11.07 46.45 -7.39
C TRP A 369 -9.98 45.54 -7.98
N ARG A 370 -8.95 46.19 -8.52
CA ARG A 370 -7.62 45.65 -8.77
C ARG A 370 -6.96 45.40 -7.42
N LEU A 371 -6.32 44.24 -7.25
CA LEU A 371 -5.51 43.91 -6.08
C LEU A 371 -4.17 44.66 -6.15
N HIS A 372 -4.02 45.72 -5.35
CA HIS A 372 -2.72 46.12 -4.83
C HIS A 372 -2.41 45.24 -3.61
N VAL A 373 -1.22 44.64 -3.61
CA VAL A 373 -0.71 43.82 -2.50
C VAL A 373 0.43 44.58 -1.88
N ASP A 374 0.20 45.20 -0.72
CA ASP A 374 1.26 45.72 0.14
C ASP A 374 1.57 44.67 1.23
N PHE A 375 2.85 44.32 1.34
CA PHE A 375 3.37 43.44 2.38
C PHE A 375 3.88 44.29 3.55
N GLU A 376 3.19 44.27 4.67
CA GLU A 376 3.76 44.72 5.95
C GLU A 376 4.52 43.58 6.62
N ALA A 377 5.83 43.77 6.78
CA ALA A 377 6.70 42.91 7.57
C ALA A 377 6.76 43.44 9.02
N CYS A 378 6.16 42.72 9.97
CA CYS A 378 6.39 42.96 11.39
C CYS A 378 7.75 42.36 11.79
N ILE A 379 8.71 43.23 12.05
CA ILE A 379 9.94 42.92 12.78
C ILE A 379 9.64 43.10 14.27
N LEU A 380 9.75 42.02 15.06
CA LEU A 380 9.75 42.08 16.52
C LEU A 380 11.19 42.31 17.00
N PHE A 381 11.41 43.42 17.70
CA PHE A 381 12.54 43.60 18.61
C PHE A 381 12.00 43.70 20.05
N LEU A 382 12.55 42.87 20.94
CA LEU A 382 12.48 42.95 22.40
C LEU A 382 13.59 43.91 22.91
N PRO A 383 13.51 44.47 24.14
CA PRO A 383 13.30 43.75 25.41
C PRO A 383 11.98 44.03 26.13
#